data_AF-A0A7V8NTK7-F1
#
_entry.id   AF-A0A7V8NTK7-F1
#
_cell.length_a   1.000
_cell.length_b   1.000
_cell.length_c   1.000
_cell.angle_alpha   90.00
_cell.angle_beta   90.00
_cell.angle_gamma   90.00
#
_symmetry.space_group_name_H-M   'P 1'
#
loop_
_entity.id
_entity.type
_entity.pdbx_description
1 polymer ?
#
loop_
_entity_poly.entity_id
_entity_poly.type
_entity_poly.pdbx_seq_one_letter_code
_entity_poly.pdbx_strand_id
1 'polypeptide(L)'
;GIAQNALTLCDPGVLGDESVAQMHVEGTAQIVEAVEFADQSQPRDLLAAIEEKHRLVTLLNACIEAPEPVHVLIGVKEISQAGENLALISAPYMRNDLVQGSLGVLGPTRMPYERAMTAVAYVAQLFSEALSKI
;
A
#
# COMPACT_ATOMS: atom_id res chain seq x y z
N GLY A 1 18.20 25.44 -15.72
CA GLY A 1 19.48 24.70 -15.58
C GLY A 1 19.42 23.85 -14.33
N ILE A 2 20.17 22.74 -14.26
CA ILE A 2 20.07 21.71 -13.19
C ILE A 2 20.14 22.34 -11.77
N ALA A 3 20.92 23.40 -11.59
CA ALA A 3 21.04 24.14 -10.33
C ALA A 3 19.75 24.87 -9.90
N GLN A 4 18.90 25.30 -10.84
CA GLN A 4 17.68 26.04 -10.55
C GLN A 4 16.57 25.09 -10.08
N ASN A 5 16.52 23.87 -10.61
CA ASN A 5 15.61 22.81 -10.14
C ASN A 5 16.03 22.27 -8.76
N ALA A 6 17.34 22.22 -8.46
CA ALA A 6 17.83 21.80 -7.14
C ALA A 6 17.45 22.79 -6.03
N LEU A 7 17.40 24.09 -6.34
CA LEU A 7 16.97 25.13 -5.39
C LEU A 7 15.46 25.10 -5.14
N THR A 8 14.65 24.76 -6.14
CA THR A 8 13.19 24.59 -5.96
C THR A 8 12.84 23.42 -5.03
N LEU A 9 13.68 22.38 -4.99
CA LEU A 9 13.52 21.23 -4.08
C LEU A 9 13.94 21.52 -2.63
N CYS A 10 14.67 22.61 -2.39
CA CYS A 10 15.09 23.04 -1.05
C CYS A 10 14.25 24.20 -0.50
N ASP A 11 13.19 24.62 -1.21
CA ASP A 11 12.29 25.67 -0.73
C ASP A 11 11.38 25.07 0.36
N PRO A 12 11.46 25.54 1.62
CA PRO A 12 10.60 25.06 2.70
C PRO A 12 9.12 25.42 2.48
N GLY A 13 8.77 26.27 1.51
CA GLY A 13 7.40 26.47 1.05
C GLY A 13 6.88 25.38 0.08
N VAL A 14 7.79 24.65 -0.59
CA VAL A 14 7.48 23.46 -1.41
C VAL A 14 7.50 22.18 -0.56
N LEU A 15 8.30 22.17 0.52
CA LEU A 15 8.17 21.23 1.63
C LEU A 15 6.98 21.67 2.50
N GLY A 16 5.80 21.66 1.89
CA GLY A 16 4.56 21.93 2.60
C GLY A 16 4.49 21.11 3.87
N ASP A 17 4.03 21.76 4.93
CA ASP A 17 3.62 21.19 6.20
C ASP A 17 2.41 20.27 6.01
N GLU A 18 2.60 19.20 5.25
CA GLU A 18 1.73 18.05 5.19
C GLU A 18 2.64 16.85 5.40
N SER A 19 2.32 16.05 6.40
CA SER A 19 2.92 14.74 6.58
C SER A 19 2.56 13.91 5.35
N VAL A 20 3.31 14.05 4.25
CA VAL A 20 3.07 13.31 3.01
C VAL A 20 3.21 11.85 3.42
N ALA A 21 2.08 11.14 3.48
CA ALA A 21 2.05 9.74 3.84
C ALA A 21 3.07 9.01 2.95
N GLN A 22 4.20 8.64 3.54
CA GLN A 22 5.30 8.04 2.81
C GLN A 22 4.91 6.61 2.48
N MET A 23 4.46 6.41 1.25
CA MET A 23 4.06 5.10 0.73
C MET A 23 5.18 4.49 -0.10
N HIS A 24 5.55 3.28 0.28
CA HIS A 24 6.43 2.38 -0.45
C HIS A 24 5.63 1.23 -1.06
N VAL A 25 5.86 0.93 -2.34
CA VAL A 25 5.17 -0.15 -3.07
C VAL A 25 6.19 -0.94 -3.87
N GLU A 26 6.13 -2.26 -3.73
CA GLU A 26 6.97 -3.21 -4.47
C GLU A 26 6.12 -4.40 -4.96
N GLY A 27 6.65 -5.16 -5.92
CA GLY A 27 5.97 -6.36 -6.43
C GLY A 27 4.90 -6.10 -7.49
N THR A 28 4.74 -4.87 -7.95
CA THR A 28 3.76 -4.49 -9.00
C THR A 28 3.87 -5.34 -10.27
N ALA A 29 5.10 -5.65 -10.69
CA ALA A 29 5.36 -6.52 -11.85
C ALA A 29 4.80 -7.94 -11.67
N GLN A 30 4.72 -8.45 -10.43
CA GLN A 30 4.19 -9.78 -10.15
C GLN A 30 2.66 -9.84 -10.31
N ILE A 31 1.97 -8.72 -10.09
CA ILE A 31 0.50 -8.65 -10.15
C ILE A 31 0.03 -8.70 -11.60
N VAL A 32 0.73 -8.01 -12.50
CA VAL A 32 0.35 -7.94 -13.93
C VAL A 32 0.53 -9.26 -14.69
N GLU A 33 1.28 -10.22 -14.12
CA GLU A 33 1.44 -11.57 -14.68
C GLU A 33 0.26 -12.50 -14.36
N ALA A 34 -0.67 -12.08 -13.49
CA ALA A 34 -1.79 -12.92 -13.08
C ALA A 34 -2.81 -13.10 -14.21
N VAL A 35 -3.50 -14.25 -14.22
CA VAL A 35 -4.48 -14.62 -15.26
C VAL A 35 -5.65 -13.63 -15.30
N GLU A 36 -5.97 -13.04 -14.15
CA GLU A 36 -6.95 -11.98 -13.97
C GLU A 36 -6.68 -10.74 -14.83
N PHE A 37 -5.45 -10.54 -15.30
CA PHE A 37 -5.02 -9.39 -16.12
C PHE A 37 -4.56 -9.79 -17.54
N ALA A 38 -5.03 -10.92 -18.06
CA ALA A 38 -4.62 -11.43 -19.38
C ALA A 38 -5.03 -10.53 -20.58
N ASP A 39 -5.99 -9.63 -20.41
CA ASP A 39 -6.37 -8.63 -21.42
C ASP A 39 -5.38 -7.45 -21.39
N GLN A 40 -4.81 -7.09 -22.54
CA GLN A 40 -3.75 -6.08 -22.67
C GLN A 40 -4.11 -4.69 -22.12
N SER A 41 -5.40 -4.36 -21.98
CA SER A 41 -5.87 -3.09 -21.43
C SER A 41 -5.77 -3.02 -19.90
N GLN A 42 -5.98 -4.14 -19.20
CA GLN A 42 -6.12 -4.16 -17.74
C GLN A 42 -4.80 -3.94 -16.97
N PRO A 43 -3.63 -4.48 -17.39
CA PRO A 43 -2.36 -4.20 -16.75
C PRO A 43 -1.99 -2.73 -16.76
N ARG A 44 -2.26 -2.00 -17.86
CA ARG A 44 -1.94 -0.58 -17.96
C ARG A 44 -2.75 0.26 -16.98
N ASP A 45 -4.05 0.00 -16.92
CA ASP A 45 -4.96 0.70 -16.01
C ASP A 45 -4.62 0.40 -14.54
N LEU A 46 -4.22 -0.83 -14.25
CA LEU A 46 -3.74 -1.21 -12.93
C LEU A 46 -2.44 -0.49 -12.55
N LEU A 47 -1.44 -0.49 -13.44
CA LEU A 47 -0.16 0.17 -13.18
C LEU A 47 -0.36 1.67 -12.92
N ALA A 48 -1.18 2.33 -13.75
CA ALA A 48 -1.51 3.75 -13.54
C ALA A 48 -2.21 3.99 -12.19
N ALA A 49 -3.10 3.08 -11.78
CA ALA A 49 -3.77 3.16 -10.48
C ALA A 49 -2.80 3.00 -9.29
N ILE A 50 -1.80 2.12 -9.42
CA ILE A 50 -0.78 1.89 -8.39
C ILE A 50 0.20 3.08 -8.31
N GLU A 51 0.49 3.75 -9.43
CA GLU A 51 1.27 4.98 -9.46
C GLU A 51 0.58 6.14 -8.71
N GLU A 52 -0.76 6.13 -8.66
CA GLU A 52 -1.56 7.09 -7.90
C GLU A 52 -1.57 6.77 -6.39
N LYS A 53 -0.42 6.95 -5.73
CA LYS A 53 -0.15 6.61 -4.33
C LYS A 53 -1.24 7.05 -3.35
N HIS A 54 -1.89 8.19 -3.60
CA HIS A 54 -2.95 8.70 -2.72
C HIS A 54 -4.13 7.71 -2.58
N ARG A 55 -4.51 7.00 -3.64
CA ARG A 55 -5.61 6.01 -3.58
C ARG A 55 -5.27 4.82 -2.69
N LEU A 56 -4.04 4.32 -2.81
CA LEU A 56 -3.53 3.24 -1.99
C LEU A 56 -3.40 3.67 -0.52
N VAL A 57 -2.96 4.91 -0.24
CA VAL A 57 -2.88 5.45 1.11
C VAL A 57 -4.25 5.47 1.76
N THR A 58 -5.26 5.99 1.06
CA THR A 58 -6.65 6.01 1.55
C THR A 58 -7.16 4.62 1.88
N LEU A 59 -6.86 3.64 1.02
CA LEU A 59 -7.28 2.27 1.18
C LEU A 59 -6.59 1.57 2.37
N LEU A 60 -5.30 1.84 2.61
CA LEU A 60 -4.58 1.34 3.80
C LEU A 60 -5.03 2.04 5.10
N ASN A 61 -5.35 3.33 5.06
CA ASN A 61 -5.82 4.07 6.23
C ASN A 61 -7.16 3.55 6.72
N ALA A 62 -8.08 3.19 5.82
CA ALA A 62 -9.36 2.56 6.18
C ALA A 62 -9.17 1.23 6.96
N CYS A 63 -8.03 0.56 6.76
CA CYS A 63 -7.71 -0.68 7.48
C CYS A 63 -7.19 -0.42 8.89
N ILE A 64 -6.68 0.77 9.21
CA ILE A 64 -6.14 1.06 10.55
C ILE A 64 -7.24 1.18 11.61
N GLU A 65 -8.44 1.61 11.20
CA GLU A 65 -9.55 1.87 12.11
C GLU A 65 -10.31 0.61 12.55
N ALA A 66 -9.99 -0.54 11.97
CA ALA A 66 -10.72 -1.77 12.21
C ALA A 66 -10.12 -2.57 13.40
N PRO A 67 -10.96 -3.27 14.19
CA PRO A 67 -10.56 -3.87 15.47
C PRO A 67 -9.76 -5.18 15.34
N GLU A 68 -9.71 -5.76 14.14
CA GLU A 68 -9.04 -7.03 13.85
C GLU A 68 -7.53 -6.82 13.56
N PRO A 69 -6.65 -7.78 13.84
CA PRO A 69 -5.21 -7.63 13.59
C PRO A 69 -4.83 -7.73 12.10
N VAL A 70 -5.70 -8.31 11.27
CA VAL A 70 -5.51 -8.47 9.83
C VAL A 70 -6.82 -8.16 9.14
N HIS A 71 -6.79 -7.30 8.12
CA HIS A 71 -7.94 -6.92 7.31
C HIS A 71 -7.83 -7.47 5.91
N VAL A 72 -8.97 -7.88 5.36
CA VAL A 72 -9.07 -8.38 3.99
C VAL A 72 -10.15 -7.59 3.26
N LEU A 73 -9.75 -6.85 2.24
CA LEU A 73 -10.64 -6.17 1.31
C LEU A 73 -10.62 -6.92 -0.01
N ILE A 74 -11.78 -7.39 -0.47
CA ILE A 74 -11.93 -8.11 -1.74
C ILE A 74 -12.66 -7.20 -2.72
N GLY A 75 -12.06 -6.96 -3.89
CA GLY A 75 -12.60 -6.05 -4.89
C GLY A 75 -12.39 -4.60 -4.49
N VAL A 76 -11.20 -4.06 -4.75
CA VAL A 76 -10.78 -2.71 -4.38
C VAL A 76 -11.07 -1.71 -5.51
N LYS A 77 -12.35 -1.44 -5.79
CA LYS A 77 -12.76 -0.57 -6.92
C LYS A 77 -12.33 0.88 -6.76
N GLU A 78 -11.97 1.29 -5.54
CA GLU A 78 -11.50 2.62 -5.18
C GLU A 78 -10.17 2.97 -5.85
N ILE A 79 -9.35 1.97 -6.20
CA ILE A 79 -8.08 2.20 -6.89
C ILE A 79 -8.27 2.34 -8.41
N SER A 80 -9.11 1.51 -9.03
CA SER A 80 -9.51 1.59 -10.45
C SER A 80 -10.59 0.55 -10.78
N GLN A 81 -11.12 0.58 -12.00
CA GLN A 81 -12.03 -0.46 -12.51
C GLN A 81 -11.37 -1.87 -12.49
N ALA A 82 -10.08 -1.95 -12.80
CA ALA A 82 -9.31 -3.20 -12.70
C ALA A 82 -9.17 -3.71 -11.24
N GLY A 83 -9.38 -2.83 -10.26
CA GLY A 83 -9.37 -3.15 -8.83
C GLY A 83 -10.44 -4.15 -8.40
N GLU A 84 -11.50 -4.37 -9.19
CA GLU A 84 -12.47 -5.44 -8.94
C GLU A 84 -11.84 -6.84 -8.90
N ASN A 85 -10.73 -7.02 -9.64
CA ASN A 85 -9.99 -8.28 -9.68
C ASN A 85 -8.89 -8.36 -8.60
N LEU A 86 -8.77 -7.35 -7.74
CA LEU A 86 -7.77 -7.28 -6.69
C LEU A 86 -8.36 -7.44 -5.30
N ALA A 87 -7.53 -7.92 -4.39
CA ALA A 87 -7.78 -7.93 -2.97
C ALA A 87 -6.56 -7.34 -2.24
N LEU A 88 -6.82 -6.61 -1.15
CA LEU A 88 -5.80 -6.15 -0.21
C LEU A 88 -5.91 -6.99 1.07
N ILE A 89 -4.77 -7.51 1.52
CA ILE A 89 -4.59 -7.99 2.90
C ILE A 89 -3.66 -7.02 3.62
N SER A 90 -4.07 -6.46 4.75
CA SER A 90 -3.26 -5.50 5.50
C SER A 90 -3.27 -5.75 7.00
N ALA A 91 -2.26 -5.23 7.68
CA ALA A 91 -2.16 -5.23 9.13
C ALA A 91 -1.47 -3.95 9.63
N PRO A 92 -1.98 -3.32 10.70
CA PRO A 92 -1.32 -2.18 11.32
C PRO A 92 -0.05 -2.62 12.06
N TYR A 93 0.93 -1.74 12.14
CA TYR A 93 2.08 -1.88 13.03
C TYR A 93 2.09 -0.75 14.06
N MET A 94 2.53 -1.06 15.28
CA MET A 94 2.33 -0.21 16.45
C MET A 94 3.61 -0.06 17.27
N ARG A 95 3.71 1.04 18.01
CA ARG A 95 4.74 1.27 19.03
C ARG A 95 4.07 1.78 20.29
N ASN A 96 4.27 1.11 21.42
CA ASN A 96 3.66 1.48 22.70
C ASN A 96 2.15 1.72 22.58
N ASP A 97 1.42 0.78 21.98
CA ASP A 97 -0.03 0.85 21.73
C ASP A 97 -0.50 1.99 20.81
N LEU A 98 0.42 2.72 20.17
CA LEU A 98 0.10 3.74 19.16
C LEU A 98 0.38 3.21 17.76
N VAL A 99 -0.63 3.21 16.89
CA VAL A 99 -0.47 2.86 15.46
C VAL A 99 0.53 3.82 14.82
N GLN A 100 1.57 3.26 14.21
CA GLN A 100 2.57 4.02 13.46
C GLN A 100 2.30 4.00 11.95
N GLY A 101 1.55 3.00 11.48
CA GLY A 101 1.10 2.88 10.09
C GLY A 101 0.51 1.51 9.81
N SER A 102 0.36 1.19 8.52
CA SER A 102 -0.12 -0.10 8.04
C SER A 102 0.75 -0.60 6.89
N LEU A 103 0.84 -1.92 6.75
CA LEU A 103 1.44 -2.59 5.61
C LEU A 103 0.47 -3.62 5.06
N GLY A 104 0.65 -4.02 3.81
CA GLY A 104 -0.21 -5.02 3.21
C GLY A 104 0.31 -5.57 1.90
N VAL A 105 -0.37 -6.62 1.43
CA VAL A 105 -0.17 -7.25 0.14
C VAL A 105 -1.40 -6.98 -0.72
N LEU A 106 -1.17 -6.32 -1.85
CA LEU A 106 -2.15 -6.17 -2.92
C LEU A 106 -1.92 -7.30 -3.93
N GLY A 107 -2.97 -8.05 -4.27
CA GLY A 107 -2.85 -9.15 -5.20
C GLY A 107 -4.18 -9.55 -5.83
N PRO A 108 -4.18 -10.52 -6.77
CA PRO A 108 -5.40 -11.03 -7.38
C PRO A 108 -6.36 -11.58 -6.33
N THR A 109 -7.66 -11.50 -6.60
CA THR A 109 -8.70 -12.08 -5.72
C THR A 109 -8.52 -13.59 -5.49
N ARG A 110 -7.86 -14.31 -6.40
CA ARG A 110 -7.49 -15.73 -6.26
C ARG A 110 -6.04 -15.91 -5.84
N MET A 111 -5.72 -15.50 -4.61
CA MET A 111 -4.42 -15.73 -3.98
C MET A 111 -4.51 -16.73 -2.81
N PRO A 112 -3.39 -17.33 -2.34
CA PRO A 112 -3.39 -18.17 -1.14
C PRO A 112 -3.55 -17.32 0.13
N TYR A 113 -4.80 -17.01 0.50
CA TYR A 113 -5.15 -16.11 1.61
C TYR A 113 -4.47 -16.47 2.93
N GLU A 114 -4.51 -17.74 3.36
CA GLU A 114 -3.89 -18.15 4.63
C GLU A 114 -2.41 -17.77 4.69
N ARG A 115 -1.66 -18.02 3.60
CA ARG A 115 -0.24 -17.70 3.52
C ARG A 115 -0.01 -16.18 3.52
N ALA A 116 -0.82 -15.46 2.76
CA ALA A 116 -0.69 -14.00 2.65
C ALA A 116 -1.04 -13.30 3.98
N MET A 117 -2.13 -13.70 4.64
CA MET A 117 -2.53 -13.21 5.96
C MET A 117 -1.45 -13.49 7.01
N THR A 118 -0.93 -14.72 7.05
CA THR A 118 0.14 -15.09 7.98
C THR A 118 1.40 -14.25 7.75
N ALA A 119 1.80 -14.06 6.50
CA ALA A 119 2.98 -13.26 6.17
C ALA A 119 2.81 -11.79 6.57
N VAL A 120 1.67 -11.18 6.24
CA VAL A 120 1.36 -9.79 6.57
C VAL A 120 1.34 -9.57 8.08
N ALA A 121 0.66 -10.45 8.83
CA ALA A 121 0.62 -10.37 10.29
C ALA A 121 2.02 -10.48 10.91
N TYR A 122 2.83 -11.44 10.44
CA TYR A 122 4.18 -11.65 10.94
C TYR A 122 5.09 -10.45 10.67
N VAL A 123 5.05 -9.89 9.45
CA VAL A 123 5.86 -8.70 9.11
C VAL A 123 5.41 -7.47 9.90
N ALA A 124 4.11 -7.27 10.10
CA ALA A 124 3.60 -6.16 10.93
C ALA A 124 4.05 -6.28 12.39
N GLN A 125 4.09 -7.49 12.93
CA GLN A 125 4.64 -7.75 14.26
C GLN A 125 6.15 -7.43 14.31
N LEU A 126 6.93 -7.87 13.32
CA LEU A 126 8.37 -7.55 13.25
C LEU A 126 8.63 -6.04 13.20
N PHE A 127 7.83 -5.28 12.45
CA PHE A 127 7.92 -3.83 12.42
C PHE A 127 7.60 -3.20 13.78
N SER A 128 6.57 -3.70 14.46
CA SER A 128 6.17 -3.24 15.79
C SER A 128 7.28 -3.48 16.82
N GLU A 129 7.92 -4.65 16.77
CA GLU A 129 9.06 -4.99 17.63
C GLU A 129 10.32 -4.16 17.32
N ALA A 130 10.60 -3.89 16.05
CA ALA A 130 11.76 -3.10 15.65
C ALA A 130 11.61 -1.63 16.07
N LEU A 131 10.42 -1.04 15.87
CA LEU A 131 10.12 0.33 16.26
C LEU A 131 10.10 0.54 17.78
N SER A 132 9.74 -0.50 18.54
CA SER A 132 9.76 -0.44 20.01
C SER A 132 11.18 -0.45 20.61
N LYS A 133 12.20 -0.76 19.79
CA LYS A 133 13.62 -0.77 20.20
C LYS A 133 14.37 0.53 19.87
N ILE A 134 13.73 1.47 19.17
CA ILE A 134 14.28 2.77 18.75
C ILE A 134 13.63 3.88 19.57
#